data_AF-A0A958TKI3-F1
#
_entry.id   AF-A0A958TKI3-F1
#
_cell.length_a   1.000
_cell.length_b   1.000
_cell.length_c   1.000
_cell.angle_alpha   90.00
_cell.angle_beta   90.00
_cell.angle_gamma   90.00
#
_symmetry.space_group_name_H-M   'P 1'
#
loop_
_entity.id
_entity.type
_entity.pdbx_description
1 polymer ?
#
loop_
_entity_poly.entity_id
_entity_poly.type
_entity_poly.pdbx_seq_one_letter_code
_entity_poly.pdbx_strand_id
1 'polypeptide(L)'
;NLDWALDLEADRMVNSYIAKKDLESEFSVVRNEFESGENSPSGVLMEKVISSAYLWHNYGKSTIGNRSDIERVPIENLQAFYKKYYRPDNAILMVTGKFETDKTLALIQKKFGGIKNPATPLRDIPTVEPAQDGEKRVTLSRVGDLQIV
;
A
#
# COMPACT_ATOMS: atom_id res chain seq x y z
N ASN A 1 8.29 -13.94 -23.09
CA ASN A 1 7.50 -13.69 -21.86
C ASN A 1 7.20 -12.21 -21.60
N LEU A 2 7.96 -11.25 -22.16
CA LEU A 2 7.67 -9.82 -21.96
C LEU A 2 6.26 -9.42 -22.43
N ASP A 3 5.81 -9.87 -23.60
CA ASP A 3 4.46 -9.57 -24.12
C ASP A 3 3.36 -10.02 -23.14
N TRP A 4 3.43 -11.26 -22.66
CA TRP A 4 2.51 -11.78 -21.63
C TRP A 4 2.57 -10.99 -20.32
N ALA A 5 3.77 -10.63 -19.85
CA ALA A 5 3.91 -9.86 -18.62
C ALA A 5 3.29 -8.47 -18.76
N LEU A 6 3.52 -7.78 -19.89
CA LEU A 6 2.90 -6.49 -20.17
C LEU A 6 1.38 -6.60 -20.29
N ASP A 7 0.87 -7.69 -20.86
CA ASP A 7 -0.57 -7.97 -20.95
C ASP A 7 -1.19 -8.14 -19.55
N LEU A 8 -0.57 -8.96 -18.70
CA LEU A 8 -1.00 -9.18 -17.32
C LEU A 8 -0.97 -7.88 -16.51
N GLU A 9 0.07 -7.08 -16.63
CA GLU A 9 0.21 -5.82 -15.90
C GLU A 9 -0.81 -4.76 -16.36
N ALA A 10 -1.09 -4.70 -17.67
CA ALA A 10 -2.13 -3.82 -18.22
C ALA A 10 -3.52 -4.22 -17.70
N ASP A 11 -3.83 -5.53 -17.67
CA ASP A 11 -5.10 -6.03 -17.15
C ASP A 11 -5.22 -5.79 -15.64
N ARG A 12 -4.18 -6.10 -14.86
CA ARG A 12 -4.16 -5.88 -13.40
C ARG A 12 -4.32 -4.41 -13.03
N MET A 13 -3.86 -3.48 -13.86
CA MET A 13 -3.97 -2.04 -13.61
C MET A 13 -5.42 -1.56 -13.52
N VAL A 14 -6.33 -2.09 -14.35
CA VAL A 14 -7.71 -1.56 -14.45
C VAL A 14 -8.83 -2.59 -14.28
N ASN A 15 -8.54 -3.88 -14.36
CA ASN A 15 -9.52 -4.97 -14.32
C ASN A 15 -9.36 -5.91 -13.11
N SER A 16 -8.58 -5.54 -12.08
CA SER A 16 -8.44 -6.37 -10.89
C SER A 16 -9.81 -6.58 -10.22
N TYR A 17 -10.19 -7.85 -10.10
CA TYR A 17 -11.46 -8.23 -9.50
C TYR A 17 -11.28 -8.44 -7.99
N ILE A 18 -11.70 -7.45 -7.21
CA ILE A 18 -11.63 -7.49 -5.74
C ILE A 18 -12.94 -8.07 -5.22
N ALA A 19 -12.96 -9.38 -4.95
CA ALA A 19 -14.14 -10.10 -4.52
C ALA A 19 -14.25 -10.20 -3.00
N LYS A 20 -15.49 -10.17 -2.48
CA LYS A 20 -15.75 -10.36 -1.05
C LYS A 20 -15.21 -11.69 -0.51
N LYS A 21 -15.35 -12.77 -1.28
CA LYS A 21 -14.83 -14.10 -0.92
C LYS A 21 -13.31 -14.11 -0.70
N ASP A 22 -12.58 -13.30 -1.48
CA ASP A 22 -11.11 -13.25 -1.39
C ASP A 22 -10.73 -12.44 -0.15
N LEU A 23 -11.46 -11.36 0.16
CA LEU A 23 -11.31 -10.65 1.44
C LEU A 23 -11.57 -11.58 2.64
N GLU A 24 -12.62 -12.40 2.58
CA GLU A 24 -12.95 -13.35 3.65
C GLU A 24 -11.85 -14.40 3.86
N SER A 25 -11.23 -14.90 2.78
CA SER A 25 -10.11 -15.84 2.90
C SER A 25 -8.83 -15.18 3.43
N GLU A 26 -8.51 -13.98 2.96
CA GLU A 26 -7.31 -13.23 3.36
C GLU A 26 -7.42 -12.65 4.79
N PHE A 27 -8.63 -12.54 5.35
CA PHE A 27 -8.85 -11.96 6.67
C PHE A 27 -7.99 -12.61 7.76
N SER A 28 -7.94 -13.94 7.80
CA SER A 28 -7.17 -14.67 8.81
C SER A 28 -5.67 -14.45 8.64
N VAL A 29 -5.19 -14.35 7.40
CA VAL A 29 -3.79 -14.08 7.07
C VAL A 29 -3.39 -12.69 7.55
N VAL A 30 -4.14 -11.65 7.16
CA VAL A 30 -3.85 -10.27 7.55
C VAL A 30 -3.98 -10.08 9.07
N ARG A 31 -4.93 -10.75 9.73
CA ARG A 31 -5.03 -10.76 11.20
C ARG A 31 -3.77 -11.35 11.84
N ASN A 32 -3.30 -12.49 11.35
CA ASN A 32 -2.11 -13.15 11.88
C ASN A 32 -0.84 -12.31 11.65
N GLU A 33 -0.71 -11.63 10.50
CA GLU A 33 0.37 -10.69 10.24
C GLU A 33 0.35 -9.51 11.22
N PHE A 34 -0.83 -8.94 11.46
CA PHE A 34 -1.02 -7.88 12.46
C PHE A 34 -0.60 -8.35 13.86
N GLU A 35 -1.07 -9.51 14.29
CA GLU A 35 -0.74 -10.08 15.60
C GLU A 35 0.74 -10.46 15.73
N SER A 36 1.35 -10.94 14.65
CA SER A 36 2.80 -11.19 14.58
C SER A 36 3.60 -9.89 14.75
N GLY A 37 3.16 -8.81 14.10
CA GLY A 37 3.74 -7.47 14.29
C GLY A 37 3.60 -6.98 15.72
N GLU A 38 2.44 -7.16 16.34
CA GLU A 38 2.19 -6.80 17.75
C GLU A 38 3.03 -7.59 18.75
N ASN A 39 3.46 -8.80 18.37
CA ASN A 39 4.37 -9.62 19.15
C ASN A 39 5.85 -9.29 18.93
N SER A 40 6.18 -8.37 18.01
CA SER A 40 7.55 -7.88 17.78
C SER A 40 7.83 -6.63 18.61
N PRO A 41 8.62 -6.69 19.70
CA PRO A 41 8.85 -5.52 20.55
C PRO A 41 9.55 -4.37 19.81
N SER A 42 10.49 -4.69 18.91
CA SER A 42 11.18 -3.71 18.08
C SER A 42 10.25 -3.10 17.01
N GLY A 43 9.37 -3.92 16.41
CA GLY A 43 8.36 -3.45 15.47
C GLY A 43 7.38 -2.47 16.12
N VAL A 44 6.85 -2.84 17.28
CA VAL A 44 5.92 -1.99 18.04
C VAL A 44 6.61 -0.70 18.50
N LEU A 45 7.85 -0.78 19.01
CA LEU A 45 8.61 0.41 19.39
C LEU A 45 8.80 1.34 18.20
N MET A 46 9.19 0.82 17.04
CA MET A 46 9.36 1.61 15.82
C MET A 46 8.05 2.25 15.38
N GLU A 47 6.94 1.52 15.42
CA GLU A 47 5.61 2.07 15.13
C GLU A 47 5.29 3.25 16.04
N LYS A 48 5.52 3.13 17.36
CA LYS A 48 5.28 4.23 18.31
C LYS A 48 6.21 5.42 18.11
N VAL A 49 7.46 5.18 17.71
CA VAL A 49 8.40 6.25 17.34
C VAL A 49 7.91 7.00 16.11
N ILE A 50 7.54 6.29 15.03
CA ILE A 50 7.04 6.91 13.80
C ILE A 50 5.71 7.64 14.02
N SER A 51 4.79 7.06 14.79
CA SER A 51 3.52 7.70 15.12
C SER A 51 3.69 8.94 16.00
N SER A 52 4.76 9.01 16.80
CA SER A 52 5.10 10.19 17.59
C SER A 52 5.79 11.27 16.74
N ALA A 53 6.50 10.86 15.68
CA ALA A 53 7.17 11.77 14.76
C ALA A 53 6.19 12.56 13.89
N TYR A 54 5.17 11.89 13.32
CA TYR A 54 4.17 12.50 12.44
C TYR A 54 2.82 12.63 13.15
N LEU A 55 2.40 13.87 13.41
CA LEU A 55 1.20 14.16 14.18
C LEU A 55 -0.03 14.28 13.29
N TRP A 56 0.11 14.87 12.11
CA TRP A 56 -1.04 15.19 11.23
C TRP A 56 -1.01 14.37 9.95
N HIS A 57 0.19 14.17 9.39
CA HIS A 57 0.37 13.45 8.15
C HIS A 57 0.18 11.94 8.34
N ASN A 58 -0.34 11.26 7.31
CA ASN A 58 -0.58 9.82 7.35
C ASN A 58 0.69 8.96 7.48
N TYR A 59 1.88 9.54 7.38
CA TYR A 59 3.15 8.83 7.58
C TYR A 59 3.33 8.29 9.00
N GLY A 60 2.60 8.82 9.98
CA GLY A 60 2.56 8.27 11.33
C GLY A 60 1.74 6.99 11.46
N LYS A 61 1.02 6.58 10.41
CA LYS A 61 0.13 5.41 10.43
C LYS A 61 0.86 4.19 9.89
N SER A 62 0.70 3.06 10.57
CA SER A 62 1.18 1.77 10.08
C SER A 62 0.42 1.37 8.81
N THR A 63 1.13 0.77 7.85
CA THR A 63 0.57 0.32 6.56
C THR A 63 -0.56 -0.70 6.75
N ILE A 64 -0.44 -1.59 7.73
CA ILE A 64 -1.45 -2.62 8.02
C ILE A 64 -2.72 -2.03 8.68
N GLY A 65 -2.63 -0.78 9.17
CA GLY A 65 -3.72 -0.10 9.86
C GLY A 65 -3.93 -0.60 11.29
N ASN A 66 -5.16 -0.44 11.78
CA ASN A 66 -5.53 -0.85 13.14
C ASN A 66 -6.37 -2.12 13.12
N ARG A 67 -6.36 -2.86 14.24
CA ARG A 67 -7.15 -4.08 14.43
C ARG A 67 -8.61 -3.92 13.98
N SER A 68 -9.29 -2.86 14.43
CA SER A 68 -10.69 -2.58 14.11
C SER A 68 -10.94 -2.37 12.63
N ASP A 69 -10.00 -1.75 11.91
CA ASP A 69 -10.15 -1.48 10.49
C ASP A 69 -10.06 -2.80 9.73
N ILE A 70 -9.09 -3.66 10.08
CA ILE A 70 -8.98 -5.00 9.51
C ILE A 70 -10.25 -5.83 9.79
N GLU A 71 -10.83 -5.73 11.00
CA GLU A 71 -12.06 -6.45 11.39
C GLU A 71 -13.33 -5.99 10.67
N ARG A 72 -13.39 -4.73 10.25
CA ARG A 72 -14.66 -4.08 9.93
C ARG A 72 -14.68 -3.36 8.59
N VAL A 73 -13.56 -3.35 7.85
CA VAL A 73 -13.49 -2.66 6.56
C VAL A 73 -14.51 -3.26 5.58
N PRO A 74 -15.43 -2.44 5.04
CA PRO A 74 -16.33 -2.88 3.97
C PRO A 74 -15.55 -3.18 2.69
N ILE A 75 -15.94 -4.21 1.96
CA ILE A 75 -15.31 -4.59 0.67
C ILE A 75 -15.39 -3.45 -0.35
N GLU A 76 -16.44 -2.64 -0.29
CA GLU A 76 -16.67 -1.48 -1.14
C GLU A 76 -15.55 -0.44 -0.96
N ASN A 77 -14.99 -0.31 0.24
CA ASN A 77 -13.87 0.60 0.49
C ASN A 77 -12.61 0.13 -0.23
N LEU A 78 -12.36 -1.18 -0.27
CA LEU A 78 -11.20 -1.75 -0.98
C LEU A 78 -11.34 -1.57 -2.50
N GLN A 79 -12.54 -1.85 -3.02
CA GLN A 79 -12.86 -1.63 -4.43
C GLN A 79 -12.75 -0.15 -4.82
N ALA A 80 -13.24 0.75 -3.96
CA ALA A 80 -13.14 2.18 -4.16
C ALA A 80 -11.68 2.66 -4.10
N PHE A 81 -10.88 2.13 -3.17
CA PHE A 81 -9.46 2.44 -3.06
C PHE A 81 -8.71 2.05 -4.34
N TYR A 82 -8.91 0.83 -4.84
CA TYR A 82 -8.32 0.37 -6.09
C TYR A 82 -8.66 1.31 -7.25
N LYS A 83 -9.96 1.55 -7.49
CA LYS A 83 -10.41 2.44 -8.58
C LYS A 83 -9.90 3.88 -8.45
N LYS A 84 -9.69 4.36 -7.22
CA LYS A 84 -9.22 5.73 -6.96
C LYS A 84 -7.73 5.89 -7.24
N TYR A 85 -6.90 4.94 -6.79
CA TYR A 85 -5.45 5.10 -6.76
C TYR A 85 -4.69 4.31 -7.83
N TYR A 86 -5.25 3.21 -8.36
CA TYR A 86 -4.63 2.39 -9.40
C TYR A 86 -5.10 2.91 -10.77
N ARG A 87 -4.37 3.90 -11.28
CA ARG A 87 -4.72 4.63 -12.51
C ARG A 87 -3.46 5.02 -13.29
N PRO A 88 -3.52 5.17 -14.63
CA PRO A 88 -2.32 5.37 -15.45
C PRO A 88 -1.58 6.69 -15.17
N ASP A 89 -2.30 7.75 -14.81
CA ASP A 89 -1.78 9.05 -14.38
C ASP A 89 -1.31 9.11 -12.92
N ASN A 90 -1.27 7.95 -12.23
CA ASN A 90 -0.69 7.78 -10.90
C ASN A 90 0.25 6.57 -10.85
N ALA A 91 0.78 6.14 -11.99
CA ALA A 91 1.59 4.93 -12.11
C ALA A 91 2.84 5.17 -12.96
N ILE A 92 3.89 4.38 -12.71
CA ILE A 92 5.11 4.33 -13.51
C ILE A 92 5.34 2.87 -13.89
N LEU A 93 5.52 2.61 -15.19
CA LEU A 93 5.94 1.30 -15.69
C LEU A 93 7.47 1.28 -15.83
N MET A 94 8.11 0.33 -15.16
CA MET A 94 9.56 0.12 -15.25
C MET A 94 9.85 -1.24 -15.88
N VAL A 95 10.69 -1.26 -16.92
CA VAL A 95 11.16 -2.47 -17.58
C VAL A 95 12.69 -2.50 -17.51
N THR A 96 13.26 -3.55 -16.92
CA THR A 96 14.71 -3.71 -16.75
C THR A 96 15.15 -5.08 -17.27
N GLY A 97 16.40 -5.18 -17.73
CA GLY A 97 16.97 -6.42 -18.25
C GLY A 97 17.27 -6.37 -19.75
N LYS A 98 17.29 -7.54 -20.40
CA LYS A 98 17.64 -7.67 -21.83
C LYS A 98 16.39 -7.56 -22.71
N PHE A 99 16.27 -6.46 -23.45
CA PHE A 99 15.20 -6.23 -24.41
C PHE A 99 15.62 -5.25 -25.50
N GLU A 100 14.86 -5.20 -26.59
CA GLU A 100 15.01 -4.20 -27.65
C GLU A 100 14.06 -3.04 -27.39
N THR A 101 14.60 -1.84 -27.16
CA THR A 101 13.82 -0.67 -26.69
C THR A 101 12.62 -0.36 -27.59
N ASP A 102 12.81 -0.24 -28.89
CA ASP A 102 11.74 0.16 -29.82
C ASP A 102 10.61 -0.87 -29.87
N LYS A 103 10.96 -2.17 -29.85
CA LYS A 103 9.97 -3.26 -29.81
C LYS A 103 9.21 -3.26 -28.50
N THR A 104 9.89 -3.03 -27.38
CA THR A 104 9.28 -2.95 -26.05
C THR A 104 8.34 -1.75 -25.95
N LEU A 105 8.75 -0.57 -26.42
CA LEU A 105 7.90 0.62 -26.43
C LEU A 105 6.65 0.42 -27.31
N ALA A 106 6.79 -0.22 -28.47
CA ALA A 106 5.65 -0.55 -29.32
C ALA A 106 4.67 -1.53 -28.63
N LEU A 107 5.20 -2.54 -27.91
CA LEU A 107 4.37 -3.44 -27.11
C LEU A 107 3.66 -2.72 -25.96
N ILE A 108 4.37 -1.85 -25.23
CA ILE A 108 3.79 -1.04 -24.16
C ILE A 108 2.66 -0.16 -24.71
N GLN A 109 2.89 0.54 -25.83
CA GLN A 109 1.86 1.35 -26.46
C GLN A 109 0.65 0.50 -26.88
N LYS A 110 0.87 -0.71 -27.40
CA LYS A 110 -0.19 -1.64 -27.78
C LYS A 110 -1.02 -2.10 -26.58
N LYS A 111 -0.40 -2.35 -25.42
CA LYS A 111 -1.06 -2.90 -24.22
C LYS A 111 -1.68 -1.82 -23.32
N PHE A 112 -0.95 -0.74 -23.08
CA PHE A 112 -1.35 0.32 -22.14
C PHE A 112 -1.99 1.53 -22.84
N GLY A 113 -1.72 1.77 -24.12
CA GLY A 113 -2.12 3.00 -24.81
C GLY A 113 -3.64 3.20 -24.93
N GLY A 114 -4.43 2.13 -24.80
CA GLY A 114 -5.89 2.20 -24.76
C GLY A 114 -6.48 2.50 -23.37
N ILE A 115 -5.66 2.42 -22.31
CA ILE A 115 -6.11 2.63 -20.93
C ILE A 115 -6.24 4.13 -20.70
N LYS A 116 -7.47 4.57 -20.41
CA LYS A 116 -7.78 6.00 -20.23
C LYS A 116 -7.57 6.42 -18.79
N ASN A 117 -7.05 7.63 -18.60
CA ASN A 117 -7.05 8.29 -17.30
C ASN A 117 -8.49 8.55 -16.84
N PRO A 118 -8.79 8.33 -15.55
CA PRO A 118 -10.06 8.77 -14.98
C PRO A 118 -10.23 10.29 -15.10
N ALA A 119 -11.44 10.76 -15.46
CA ALA A 119 -11.72 12.19 -15.61
C ALA A 119 -11.60 12.97 -14.29
N THR A 120 -11.84 12.30 -13.16
CA THR A 120 -11.70 12.90 -11.83
C THR A 120 -10.21 12.97 -11.48
N PRO A 121 -9.64 14.15 -11.18
CA PRO A 121 -8.24 14.24 -10.76
C PRO A 121 -8.03 13.64 -9.37
N LEU A 122 -6.81 13.16 -9.09
CA LEU A 122 -6.40 12.91 -7.72
C LEU A 122 -6.33 14.25 -6.97
N ARG A 123 -6.87 14.26 -5.75
CA ARG A 123 -6.79 15.44 -4.89
C ARG A 123 -5.49 15.39 -4.13
N ASP A 124 -4.79 16.52 -4.10
CA ASP A 124 -3.69 16.72 -3.19
C ASP A 124 -4.19 16.64 -1.74
N ILE A 125 -3.31 16.14 -0.87
CA ILE A 125 -3.56 16.10 0.56
C ILE A 125 -3.21 17.49 1.10
N PRO A 126 -4.18 18.27 1.61
CA PRO A 126 -3.91 19.62 2.09
C PRO A 126 -3.17 19.62 3.44
N THR A 127 -3.09 18.47 4.10
CA THR A 127 -2.41 18.29 5.37
C THR A 127 -0.91 18.53 5.21
N VAL A 128 -0.42 19.58 5.86
CA VAL A 128 1.02 19.87 5.97
C VAL A 128 1.48 19.48 7.36
N GLU A 129 2.46 18.58 7.47
CA GLU A 129 3.06 18.24 8.76
C GLU A 129 3.82 19.45 9.33
N PRO A 130 3.64 19.80 10.62
CA PRO A 130 4.45 20.83 11.25
C PRO A 130 5.93 20.45 11.25
N ALA A 131 6.80 21.45 11.29
CA ALA A 131 8.22 21.22 11.55
C ALA A 131 8.39 20.49 12.89
N GLN A 132 9.36 19.58 12.97
CA GLN A 132 9.70 18.94 14.24
C GLN A 132 10.19 20.00 15.23
N ASP A 133 9.63 20.00 16.43
CA ASP A 133 9.83 21.02 17.47
C ASP A 133 10.82 20.59 18.56
N GLY A 134 11.39 19.38 18.45
CA GLY A 134 12.44 18.91 19.34
C GLY A 134 12.57 17.39 19.39
N GLU A 135 13.41 16.94 20.32
CA GLU A 135 13.58 15.52 20.62
C GLU A 135 12.30 14.93 21.21
N LYS A 136 11.93 13.74 20.72
CA LYS A 136 10.84 12.94 21.27
C LYS A 136 11.42 11.64 21.82
N ARG A 137 11.03 11.28 23.04
CA ARG A 137 11.39 10.00 23.66
C ARG A 137 10.14 9.13 23.76
N VAL A 138 10.26 7.91 23.26
CA VAL A 138 9.23 6.88 23.41
C VAL A 138 9.78 5.81 24.34
N THR A 139 9.06 5.58 25.44
CA THR A 139 9.32 4.45 26.35
C THR A 139 8.18 3.46 26.20
N LEU A 140 8.52 2.24 25.79
CA LEU A 140 7.56 1.15 25.65
C LEU A 140 7.87 0.09 26.70
N SER A 141 6.88 -0.27 27.52
CA SER A 141 6.94 -1.38 28.45
C SER A 141 5.80 -2.34 28.15
N ARG A 142 6.12 -3.56 27.72
CA ARG A 142 5.16 -4.63 27.45
C ARG A 142 5.53 -5.87 28.25
N VAL A 143 4.51 -6.63 28.66
CA VAL A 143 4.71 -7.97 29.21
C VAL A 143 5.00 -8.92 28.04
N GLY A 144 6.04 -9.73 28.14
CA GLY A 144 6.38 -10.72 27.13
C GLY A 144 7.56 -11.60 27.54
N ASP A 145 7.61 -12.81 26.98
CA ASP A 145 8.67 -13.80 27.24
C ASP A 145 9.88 -13.63 26.30
N LEU A 146 9.79 -12.70 25.34
CA LEU A 146 10.87 -12.35 24.41
C LEU A 146 11.87 -11.42 25.08
N GLN A 147 13.05 -11.97 25.43
CA GLN A 147 14.20 -11.16 25.81
C GLN A 147 14.80 -10.50 24.57
N ILE A 148 14.77 -9.16 24.52
CA ILE A 148 15.58 -8.39 23.59
C ILE A 148 16.98 -8.31 24.22
N VAL A 149 17.95 -9.01 23.62
CA VAL A 149 19.37 -8.91 24.01
C VAL A 149 20.00 -7.70 23.36
#